data_AF-A0A1Q1FEZ5-F1
#
_entry.id   AF-A0A1Q1FEZ5-F1
#
_cell.length_a   1.000
_cell.length_b   1.000
_cell.length_c   1.000
_cell.angle_alpha   90.00
_cell.angle_beta   90.00
_cell.angle_gamma   90.00
#
_symmetry.space_group_name_H-M   'P 1'
#
loop_
_entity.id
_entity.type
_entity.pdbx_description
1 polymer ?
#
loop_
_entity_poly.entity_id
_entity_poly.type
_entity_poly.pdbx_seq_one_letter_code
_entity_poly.pdbx_strand_id
1 'polypeptide(L)'
;MQIDPETHDRSLYRTMTGAVVPRPIGWISTTSEEGVDNLAPYSYFNVVSVDPPVVMFSPADKGPDELKDSARNVVDTGEFVHNVVTRPLSESMNESSATLPPEESEFDHTGLERAESEKVDPPRVAAADVAFECELYDVVDVGVGTMLLGEIVLVHVDDEVTTDGKVDVEKIDAVGRLAGNYYASTDDRFRIERPD
;
A
#
# COMPACT_ATOMS: atom_id res chain seq x y z
N MET A 1 31.69 -4.67 -6.19
CA MET A 1 31.50 -3.20 -6.16
C MET A 1 31.07 -2.84 -4.75
N GLN A 2 31.52 -1.71 -4.22
CA GLN A 2 31.06 -1.17 -2.93
C GLN A 2 30.40 0.18 -3.21
N ILE A 3 29.28 0.47 -2.56
CA ILE A 3 28.54 1.73 -2.68
C ILE A 3 28.44 2.28 -1.26
N ASP A 4 29.10 3.40 -1.03
CA ASP A 4 29.12 4.07 0.26
C ASP A 4 28.21 5.31 0.20
N PRO A 5 27.16 5.38 1.03
CA PRO A 5 26.23 6.51 1.09
C PRO A 5 26.88 7.88 1.28
N GLU A 6 27.99 7.97 2.00
CA GLU A 6 28.63 9.26 2.30
C GLU A 6 29.43 9.80 1.10
N THR A 7 29.79 8.92 0.16
CA THR A 7 30.69 9.23 -0.96
C THR A 7 30.06 9.07 -2.34
N HIS A 8 28.86 8.49 -2.44
CA HIS A 8 28.17 8.22 -3.72
C HIS A 8 26.79 8.91 -3.82
N ASP A 9 26.79 10.11 -4.38
CA ASP A 9 25.66 11.07 -4.34
C ASP A 9 24.42 10.70 -5.20
N ARG A 10 24.51 9.75 -6.15
CA ARG A 10 23.42 9.51 -7.13
C ARG A 10 23.03 8.04 -7.38
N SER A 11 23.62 7.09 -6.67
CA SER A 11 23.39 5.65 -6.91
C SER A 11 22.35 5.03 -5.97
N LEU A 12 22.14 5.57 -4.77
CA LEU A 12 21.47 4.82 -3.70
C LEU A 12 20.00 4.53 -3.95
N TYR A 13 19.21 5.49 -4.45
CA TYR A 13 17.80 5.25 -4.74
C TYR A 13 17.59 4.04 -5.68
N ARG A 14 18.38 3.98 -6.77
CA ARG A 14 18.30 2.85 -7.72
C ARG A 14 18.78 1.55 -7.10
N THR A 15 19.84 1.61 -6.30
CA THR A 15 20.34 0.44 -5.56
C THR A 15 19.27 -0.09 -4.59
N MET A 16 18.65 0.78 -3.79
CA MET A 16 17.62 0.40 -2.82
C MET A 16 16.37 -0.15 -3.52
N THR A 17 15.82 0.57 -4.48
CA THR A 17 14.60 0.15 -5.21
C THR A 17 14.83 -1.06 -6.13
N GLY A 18 16.08 -1.36 -6.49
CA GLY A 18 16.47 -2.56 -7.23
C GLY A 18 16.81 -3.77 -6.38
N ALA A 19 17.25 -3.57 -5.13
CA ALA A 19 17.67 -4.66 -4.24
C ALA A 19 16.60 -5.04 -3.20
N VAL A 20 15.81 -4.08 -2.71
CA VAL A 20 14.68 -4.33 -1.83
C VAL A 20 13.48 -4.63 -2.70
N VAL A 21 13.38 -5.89 -3.14
CA VAL A 21 12.37 -6.39 -4.08
C VAL A 21 12.04 -7.87 -3.81
N PRO A 22 10.84 -8.35 -4.22
CA PRO A 22 9.68 -7.55 -4.58
C PRO A 22 9.14 -6.80 -3.35
N ARG A 23 8.71 -5.55 -3.54
CA ARG A 23 8.09 -4.77 -2.45
C ARG A 23 6.59 -4.95 -2.49
N PRO A 24 5.93 -5.28 -1.38
CA PRO A 24 4.47 -5.25 -1.35
C PRO A 24 3.99 -3.81 -1.61
N ILE A 25 2.79 -3.70 -2.17
CA ILE A 25 2.21 -2.43 -2.58
C ILE A 25 1.10 -2.08 -1.60
N GLY A 26 1.26 -0.97 -0.88
CA GLY A 26 0.16 -0.33 -0.17
C GLY A 26 -0.75 0.37 -1.17
N TRP A 27 -1.87 -0.22 -1.54
CA TRP A 27 -2.87 0.46 -2.36
C TRP A 27 -3.91 1.11 -1.46
N ILE A 28 -3.62 2.35 -1.11
CA ILE A 28 -4.23 3.03 0.02
C ILE A 28 -5.38 3.88 -0.48
N SER A 29 -6.57 3.64 0.07
CA SER A 29 -7.69 4.57 -0.04
C SER A 29 -7.88 5.36 1.24
N THR A 30 -8.28 6.61 1.07
CA THR A 30 -8.49 7.61 2.13
C THR A 30 -9.64 8.51 1.73
N THR A 31 -10.26 9.18 2.68
CA THR A 31 -11.25 10.23 2.40
C THR A 31 -10.76 11.54 3.01
N SER A 32 -10.79 12.64 2.26
CA SER A 32 -10.42 13.96 2.76
C SER A 32 -11.49 14.52 3.71
N GLU A 33 -11.17 15.58 4.46
CA GLU A 33 -12.15 16.30 5.29
C GLU A 33 -13.34 16.86 4.47
N GLU A 34 -13.15 17.06 3.17
CA GLU A 34 -14.19 17.54 2.23
C GLU A 34 -15.04 16.39 1.65
N GLY A 35 -14.75 15.13 2.03
CA GLY A 35 -15.47 13.94 1.59
C GLY A 35 -15.04 13.43 0.21
N VAL A 36 -13.84 13.78 -0.26
CA VAL A 36 -13.29 13.27 -1.53
C VAL A 36 -12.49 12.01 -1.25
N ASP A 37 -12.88 10.90 -1.88
CA ASP A 37 -12.13 9.65 -1.79
C ASP A 37 -10.91 9.68 -2.70
N ASN A 38 -9.74 9.37 -2.16
CA ASN A 38 -8.51 9.16 -2.92
C ASN A 38 -8.11 7.69 -2.93
N LEU A 39 -7.36 7.28 -3.95
CA LEU A 39 -6.78 5.95 -4.06
C LEU A 39 -5.42 6.00 -4.75
N ALA A 40 -4.35 5.56 -4.06
CA ALA A 40 -3.01 5.62 -4.63
C ALA A 40 -2.11 4.45 -4.18
N PRO A 41 -1.18 3.98 -5.04
CA PRO A 41 -0.25 2.91 -4.69
C PRO A 41 1.09 3.40 -4.14
N TYR A 42 1.55 2.76 -3.06
CA TYR A 42 2.79 3.05 -2.35
C TYR A 42 3.62 1.78 -2.18
N SER A 43 4.79 1.71 -2.83
CA SER A 43 5.66 0.52 -2.72
C SER A 43 6.58 0.51 -1.49
N TYR A 44 6.52 1.54 -0.65
CA TYR A 44 7.17 1.54 0.66
C TYR A 44 6.10 1.18 1.68
N PHE A 45 5.74 -0.10 1.71
CA PHE A 45 4.70 -0.67 2.56
C PHE A 45 5.23 -1.96 3.20
N ASN A 46 4.79 -2.26 4.43
CA ASN A 46 5.01 -3.57 5.04
C ASN A 46 4.13 -3.78 6.29
N VAL A 47 4.10 -5.03 6.79
CA VAL A 47 3.62 -5.35 8.14
C VAL A 47 4.71 -4.97 9.15
N VAL A 48 4.29 -4.38 10.29
CA VAL A 48 5.17 -3.95 11.39
C VAL A 48 5.00 -4.82 12.62
N SER A 49 3.76 -5.12 13.00
CA SER A 49 3.42 -5.90 14.19
C SER A 49 2.17 -6.75 13.94
N VAL A 50 2.02 -7.83 14.71
CA VAL A 50 0.81 -8.69 14.71
C VAL A 50 0.00 -8.58 16.00
N ASP A 51 0.57 -8.01 17.06
CA ASP A 51 -0.09 -7.79 18.36
C ASP A 51 0.44 -6.49 19.01
N PRO A 52 -0.23 -5.33 18.83
CA PRO A 52 -1.40 -5.13 17.97
C PRO A 52 -1.05 -5.27 16.47
N PRO A 53 -2.02 -5.58 15.59
CA PRO A 53 -1.78 -5.74 14.15
C PRO A 53 -1.55 -4.38 13.49
N VAL A 54 -0.31 -4.09 13.08
CA VAL A 54 0.08 -2.78 12.54
C VAL A 54 0.77 -2.94 11.19
N VAL A 55 0.38 -2.12 10.22
CA VAL A 55 1.06 -1.93 8.93
C VAL A 55 1.68 -0.55 8.85
N MET A 56 2.63 -0.38 7.93
CA MET A 56 3.17 0.94 7.58
C MET A 56 3.05 1.21 6.10
N PHE A 57 2.88 2.48 5.76
CA PHE A 57 3.22 2.99 4.43
C PHE A 57 3.98 4.31 4.53
N SER A 58 4.88 4.52 3.58
CA SER A 58 5.64 5.76 3.47
C SER A 58 5.46 6.38 2.08
N PRO A 59 4.64 7.43 1.95
CA PRO A 59 4.58 8.21 0.73
C PRO A 59 5.91 8.93 0.54
N ALA A 60 6.48 8.86 -0.67
CA ALA A 60 7.55 9.76 -1.03
C ALA A 60 6.98 11.18 -1.11
N ASP A 61 7.55 12.12 -0.36
CA ASP A 61 7.04 13.50 -0.28
C ASP A 61 7.11 14.22 -1.62
N LYS A 62 6.18 15.18 -1.84
CA LYS A 62 6.16 16.04 -3.04
C LYS A 62 7.26 17.11 -2.98
N GLY A 63 7.72 17.46 -1.78
CA GLY A 63 8.76 18.44 -1.49
C GLY A 63 8.93 18.60 0.03
N PRO A 64 9.84 19.49 0.48
CA PRO A 64 9.95 19.84 1.89
C PRO A 64 8.60 20.32 2.42
N ASP A 65 8.11 19.69 3.49
CA ASP A 65 6.85 20.03 4.17
C ASP A 65 5.56 19.80 3.35
N GLU A 66 5.62 19.06 2.23
CA GLU A 66 4.44 18.79 1.40
C GLU A 66 4.09 17.29 1.36
N LEU A 67 3.13 16.92 2.20
CA LEU A 67 2.48 15.62 2.20
C LEU A 67 1.72 15.37 0.90
N LYS A 68 1.78 14.14 0.40
CA LYS A 68 0.84 13.62 -0.61
C LYS A 68 -0.58 13.58 -0.04
N ASP A 69 -1.57 13.61 -0.92
CA ASP A 69 -2.97 13.74 -0.52
C ASP A 69 -3.43 12.59 0.39
N SER A 70 -3.10 11.33 0.09
CA SER A 70 -3.39 10.23 1.04
C SER A 70 -2.70 10.42 2.40
N ALA A 71 -1.46 10.89 2.43
CA ALA A 71 -0.75 11.10 3.70
C ALA A 71 -1.39 12.23 4.53
N ARG A 72 -1.78 13.32 3.86
CA ARG A 72 -2.51 14.43 4.45
C ARG A 72 -3.85 13.96 4.99
N ASN A 73 -4.63 13.26 4.17
CA ASN A 73 -5.93 12.72 4.58
C ASN A 73 -5.81 11.83 5.81
N VAL A 74 -4.85 10.89 5.86
CA VAL A 74 -4.65 10.04 7.05
C VAL A 74 -4.28 10.84 8.29
N VAL A 75 -3.45 11.89 8.16
CA VAL A 75 -3.09 12.74 9.30
C VAL A 75 -4.30 13.53 9.80
N ASP A 76 -5.14 14.01 8.90
CA ASP A 76 -6.29 14.87 9.22
C ASP A 76 -7.49 14.06 9.73
N THR A 77 -7.77 12.91 9.13
CA THR A 77 -8.96 12.08 9.44
C THR A 77 -8.66 10.88 10.33
N GLY A 78 -7.41 10.43 10.38
CA GLY A 78 -6.99 9.30 11.20
C GLY A 78 -7.31 7.93 10.61
N GLU A 79 -7.73 7.83 9.36
CA GLU A 79 -8.27 6.59 8.80
C GLU A 79 -7.78 6.31 7.37
N PHE A 80 -7.60 5.02 7.04
CA PHE A 80 -7.36 4.56 5.69
C PHE A 80 -7.72 3.08 5.50
N VAL A 81 -7.78 2.66 4.24
CA VAL A 81 -7.88 1.24 3.87
C VAL A 81 -6.67 0.84 3.04
N HIS A 82 -6.05 -0.30 3.38
CA HIS A 82 -5.11 -0.99 2.50
C HIS A 82 -5.85 -2.03 1.67
N ASN A 83 -5.79 -1.90 0.34
CA ASN A 83 -6.32 -2.87 -0.59
C ASN A 83 -5.17 -3.74 -1.12
N VAL A 84 -5.26 -5.06 -0.97
CA VAL A 84 -4.22 -5.96 -1.50
C VAL A 84 -4.34 -6.00 -3.01
N VAL A 85 -3.26 -5.63 -3.70
CA VAL A 85 -3.24 -5.64 -5.16
C VAL A 85 -2.97 -7.06 -5.64
N THR A 86 -3.93 -7.64 -6.35
CA THR A 86 -3.76 -8.89 -7.08
C THR A 86 -3.49 -8.62 -8.57
N ARG A 87 -2.95 -9.63 -9.27
CA ARG A 87 -2.57 -9.49 -10.68
C ARG A 87 -3.68 -8.96 -11.58
N PRO A 88 -4.97 -9.39 -11.46
CA PRO A 88 -6.07 -8.83 -12.25
C PRO A 88 -6.28 -7.33 -12.06
N LEU A 89 -5.95 -6.78 -10.88
CA LEU A 89 -6.13 -5.37 -10.54
C LEU A 89 -4.89 -4.51 -10.80
N SER A 90 -3.78 -5.11 -11.23
CA SER A 90 -2.49 -4.41 -11.34
C SER A 90 -2.47 -3.24 -12.32
N GLU A 91 -3.24 -3.30 -13.41
CA GLU A 91 -3.35 -2.19 -14.38
C GLU A 91 -4.15 -1.03 -13.80
N SER A 92 -5.31 -1.28 -13.20
CA SER A 92 -6.12 -0.25 -12.52
C SER A 92 -5.39 0.38 -11.33
N MET A 93 -4.67 -0.43 -10.56
CA MET A 93 -3.79 0.07 -9.50
C MET A 93 -2.72 1.01 -10.09
N ASN A 94 -2.08 0.63 -11.20
CA ASN A 94 -1.10 1.50 -11.84
C ASN A 94 -1.74 2.79 -12.38
N GLU A 95 -2.95 2.73 -12.93
CA GLU A 95 -3.70 3.89 -13.40
C GLU A 95 -4.05 4.85 -12.25
N SER A 96 -4.38 4.34 -11.05
CA SER A 96 -4.59 5.16 -9.85
C SER A 96 -3.35 5.91 -9.35
N SER A 97 -2.18 5.74 -9.99
CA SER A 97 -1.00 6.55 -9.70
C SER A 97 -0.92 7.86 -10.51
N ALA A 98 -1.93 8.15 -11.33
CA ALA A 98 -2.04 9.39 -12.08
C ALA A 98 -2.01 10.61 -11.14
N THR A 99 -1.36 11.70 -11.58
CA THR A 99 -1.37 12.96 -10.84
C THR A 99 -2.67 13.70 -11.13
N LEU A 100 -3.60 13.67 -10.19
CA LEU A 100 -4.86 14.41 -10.25
C LEU A 100 -4.85 15.62 -9.30
N PRO A 101 -5.71 16.62 -9.52
CA PRO A 101 -6.05 17.63 -8.51
C PRO A 101 -6.67 16.98 -7.26
N PRO A 102 -6.54 17.59 -6.06
CA PRO A 102 -7.06 17.02 -4.82
C PRO A 102 -8.59 16.88 -4.79
N GLU A 103 -9.31 17.62 -5.64
CA GLU A 103 -10.76 17.55 -5.78
C GLU A 103 -11.23 16.42 -6.71
N GLU A 104 -10.32 15.74 -7.41
CA GLU A 104 -10.62 14.64 -8.32
C GLU A 104 -10.26 13.29 -7.69
N SER A 105 -11.19 12.33 -7.74
CA SER A 105 -10.98 11.00 -7.16
C SER A 105 -10.33 10.03 -8.15
N GLU A 106 -9.29 9.33 -7.71
CA GLU A 106 -8.69 8.25 -8.50
C GLU A 106 -9.65 7.05 -8.71
N PHE A 107 -10.61 6.84 -7.81
CA PHE A 107 -11.66 5.83 -8.03
C PHE A 107 -12.48 6.18 -9.27
N ASP A 108 -12.89 7.43 -9.42
CA ASP A 108 -13.69 7.89 -10.56
C ASP A 108 -12.87 7.92 -11.84
N HIS A 109 -11.58 8.29 -11.75
CA HIS A 109 -10.65 8.28 -12.87
C HIS A 109 -10.44 6.87 -13.44
N THR A 110 -10.26 5.88 -12.56
CA THR A 110 -10.02 4.47 -12.93
C THR A 110 -11.31 3.69 -13.21
N GLY A 111 -12.47 4.23 -12.85
CA GLY A 111 -13.76 3.54 -12.91
C GLY A 111 -13.89 2.39 -11.91
N LEU A 112 -13.07 2.36 -10.86
CA LEU A 112 -13.14 1.36 -9.81
C LEU A 112 -14.36 1.61 -8.91
N GLU A 113 -15.11 0.54 -8.65
CA GLU A 113 -16.23 0.59 -7.72
C GLU A 113 -15.72 0.66 -6.27
N ARG A 114 -16.32 1.56 -5.50
CA ARG A 114 -16.13 1.69 -4.05
C ARG A 114 -17.04 0.70 -3.35
N ALA A 115 -16.53 0.03 -2.33
CA ALA A 115 -17.34 -0.68 -1.35
C ALA A 115 -17.21 0.02 0.02
N GLU A 116 -18.31 0.10 0.75
CA GLU A 116 -18.33 0.67 2.09
C GLU A 116 -17.47 -0.17 3.06
N SER A 117 -16.78 0.53 3.95
CA SER A 117 -16.05 -0.02 5.08
C SER A 117 -16.97 -0.08 6.31
N GLU A 118 -16.63 -0.90 7.29
CA GLU A 118 -17.47 -1.18 8.47
C GLU A 118 -17.03 -0.44 9.74
N LYS A 119 -15.76 -0.06 9.82
CA LYS A 119 -15.10 0.57 10.97
C LYS A 119 -14.49 1.94 10.67
N VAL A 120 -14.14 2.20 9.41
CA VAL A 120 -13.55 3.47 8.96
C VAL A 120 -14.37 4.10 7.83
N ASP A 121 -14.23 5.41 7.62
CA ASP A 121 -14.92 6.15 6.58
C ASP A 121 -14.40 5.85 5.15
N PRO A 122 -13.07 5.71 4.90
CA PRO A 122 -12.57 5.48 3.56
C PRO A 122 -13.09 4.18 2.93
N PRO A 123 -13.53 4.21 1.65
CA PRO A 123 -14.04 3.03 0.99
C PRO A 123 -12.90 2.07 0.64
N ARG A 124 -13.22 0.79 0.56
CA ARG A 124 -12.34 -0.23 -0.03
C ARG A 124 -12.60 -0.35 -1.53
N VAL A 125 -11.64 -0.90 -2.27
CA VAL A 125 -11.84 -1.28 -3.68
C VAL A 125 -12.74 -2.50 -3.71
N ALA A 126 -13.92 -2.39 -4.31
CA ALA A 126 -14.93 -3.46 -4.26
C ALA A 126 -14.43 -4.78 -4.84
N ALA A 127 -13.58 -4.72 -5.86
CA ALA A 127 -12.99 -5.87 -6.52
C ALA A 127 -11.75 -6.45 -5.81
N ALA A 128 -11.26 -5.86 -4.72
CA ALA A 128 -10.08 -6.37 -4.01
C ALA A 128 -10.45 -7.60 -3.16
N ASP A 129 -9.71 -8.69 -3.36
CA ASP A 129 -9.91 -9.95 -2.63
C ASP A 129 -9.60 -9.83 -1.13
N VAL A 130 -8.72 -8.90 -0.75
CA VAL A 130 -8.36 -8.61 0.64
C VAL A 130 -8.23 -7.11 0.85
N ALA A 131 -8.85 -6.61 1.92
CA ALA A 131 -8.70 -5.22 2.35
C ALA A 131 -8.57 -5.12 3.88
N PHE A 132 -7.72 -4.23 4.36
CA PHE A 132 -7.54 -3.93 5.78
C PHE A 132 -8.04 -2.53 6.07
N GLU A 133 -9.02 -2.42 6.96
CA GLU A 133 -9.43 -1.14 7.52
C GLU A 133 -8.47 -0.76 8.64
N CYS A 134 -7.95 0.46 8.60
CA CYS A 134 -6.88 0.91 9.47
C CYS A 134 -7.21 2.24 10.13
N GLU A 135 -6.96 2.32 11.43
CA GLU A 135 -6.90 3.59 12.18
C GLU A 135 -5.43 4.01 12.34
N LEU A 136 -5.16 5.31 12.29
CA LEU A 136 -3.82 5.86 12.45
C LEU A 136 -3.29 5.53 13.86
N TYR A 137 -2.20 4.77 13.88
CA TYR A 137 -1.50 4.37 15.09
C TYR A 137 -0.43 5.41 15.49
N ASP A 138 0.42 5.83 14.54
CA ASP A 138 1.46 6.84 14.78
C ASP A 138 2.00 7.42 13.46
N VAL A 139 2.65 8.58 13.54
CA VAL A 139 3.33 9.24 12.42
C VAL A 139 4.77 9.51 12.82
N VAL A 140 5.71 8.99 12.01
CA VAL A 140 7.14 9.08 12.30
C VAL A 140 7.87 9.72 11.13
N ASP A 141 8.55 10.83 11.41
CA ASP A 141 9.44 11.47 10.45
C ASP A 141 10.75 10.66 10.31
N VAL A 142 11.08 10.25 9.09
CA VAL A 142 12.28 9.48 8.76
C VAL A 142 13.08 10.19 7.68
N GLY A 143 13.98 11.08 8.11
CA GLY A 143 14.82 11.85 7.21
C GLY A 143 14.01 12.84 6.37
N VAL A 144 13.80 12.53 5.09
CA VAL A 144 13.02 13.35 4.13
C VAL A 144 11.73 12.66 3.70
N GLY A 145 11.26 11.70 4.48
CA GLY A 145 10.00 10.99 4.24
C GLY A 145 9.23 10.81 5.53
N THR A 146 7.92 10.68 5.41
CA THR A 146 7.02 10.39 6.52
C THR A 146 6.63 8.91 6.49
N MET A 147 6.69 8.24 7.63
CA MET A 147 6.17 6.89 7.82
C MET A 147 4.88 6.97 8.63
N LEU A 148 3.78 6.50 8.04
CA LEU A 148 2.50 6.36 8.72
C LEU A 148 2.33 4.91 9.17
N LEU A 149 1.95 4.72 10.43
CA LEU A 149 1.63 3.43 11.03
C LEU A 149 0.12 3.35 11.19
N GLY A 150 -0.51 2.28 10.72
CA GLY A 150 -1.95 2.05 10.91
C GLY A 150 -2.22 0.73 11.63
N GLU A 151 -3.01 0.78 12.68
CA GLU A 151 -3.55 -0.39 13.36
C GLU A 151 -4.72 -0.94 12.56
N ILE A 152 -4.67 -2.24 12.23
CA ILE A 152 -5.73 -2.92 11.51
C ILE A 152 -6.88 -3.18 12.48
N VAL A 153 -8.03 -2.55 12.21
CA VAL A 153 -9.25 -2.69 13.04
C VAL A 153 -10.26 -3.67 12.45
N LEU A 154 -10.19 -3.93 11.13
CA LEU A 154 -10.97 -4.97 10.46
C LEU A 154 -10.25 -5.49 9.21
N VAL A 155 -10.48 -6.75 8.87
CA VAL A 155 -9.98 -7.39 7.64
C VAL A 155 -11.17 -7.92 6.85
N HIS A 156 -11.27 -7.55 5.58
CA HIS A 156 -12.14 -8.19 4.59
C HIS A 156 -11.32 -9.19 3.79
N VAL A 157 -11.83 -10.41 3.63
CA VAL A 157 -11.19 -11.46 2.85
C VAL A 157 -12.27 -12.16 2.04
N ASP A 158 -12.09 -12.24 0.73
CA ASP A 158 -12.94 -13.05 -0.14
C ASP A 158 -12.70 -14.54 0.13
N ASP A 159 -13.77 -15.30 0.33
CA ASP A 159 -13.69 -16.74 0.61
C ASP A 159 -12.97 -17.51 -0.50
N GLU A 160 -12.99 -17.04 -1.75
CA GLU A 160 -12.30 -17.64 -2.89
C GLU A 160 -10.78 -17.70 -2.72
N VAL A 161 -10.18 -16.74 -1.99
CA VAL A 161 -8.75 -16.72 -1.69
C VAL A 161 -8.40 -17.40 -0.37
N THR A 162 -9.33 -18.14 0.25
CA THR A 162 -9.11 -18.84 1.52
C THR A 162 -9.10 -20.36 1.40
N THR A 163 -8.39 -21.00 2.32
CA THR A 163 -8.48 -22.44 2.61
C THR A 163 -8.57 -22.62 4.12
N ASP A 164 -9.59 -23.34 4.59
CA ASP A 164 -9.88 -23.52 6.02
C ASP A 164 -9.97 -22.21 6.81
N GLY A 165 -10.58 -21.17 6.20
CA GLY A 165 -10.79 -19.86 6.83
C GLY A 165 -9.53 -19.02 6.99
N LYS A 166 -8.45 -19.34 6.27
CA LYS A 166 -7.20 -18.57 6.24
C LYS A 166 -6.86 -18.18 4.82
N VAL A 167 -6.26 -17.01 4.63
CA VAL A 167 -5.70 -16.60 3.34
C VAL A 167 -4.76 -17.71 2.86
N ASP A 168 -5.09 -18.27 1.71
CA ASP A 168 -4.32 -19.32 1.07
C ASP A 168 -3.37 -18.66 0.08
N VAL A 169 -2.07 -18.79 0.36
CA VAL A 169 -1.04 -18.26 -0.52
C VAL A 169 -1.29 -18.76 -1.94
N GLU A 170 -1.60 -20.05 -2.14
CA GLU A 170 -1.82 -20.70 -3.46
C GLU A 170 -2.99 -20.13 -4.26
N LYS A 171 -3.89 -19.38 -3.63
CA LYS A 171 -5.06 -18.79 -4.30
C LYS A 171 -4.96 -17.29 -4.51
N ILE A 172 -4.18 -16.58 -3.68
CA ILE A 172 -3.96 -15.14 -3.84
C ILE A 172 -2.75 -14.87 -4.74
N ASP A 173 -2.97 -14.33 -5.93
CA ASP A 173 -1.89 -13.84 -6.81
C ASP A 173 -1.60 -12.35 -6.54
N ALA A 174 -1.11 -12.06 -5.34
CA ALA A 174 -0.69 -10.71 -4.97
C ALA A 174 0.50 -10.25 -5.84
N VAL A 175 0.59 -8.95 -6.13
CA VAL A 175 1.69 -8.37 -6.92
C VAL A 175 2.63 -7.51 -6.08
N GLY A 176 3.93 -7.66 -6.33
CA GLY A 176 4.98 -6.83 -5.75
C GLY A 176 5.63 -5.92 -6.78
N ARG A 177 6.03 -4.72 -6.35
CA ARG A 177 6.75 -3.74 -7.17
C ARG A 177 8.25 -4.06 -7.24
N LEU A 178 8.82 -3.99 -8.44
CA LEU A 178 10.26 -4.08 -8.68
C LEU A 178 10.86 -2.69 -9.00
N ALA A 179 12.12 -2.63 -9.45
CA ALA A 179 12.70 -1.39 -9.96
C ALA A 179 12.05 -0.96 -11.29
N GLY A 180 11.98 0.34 -11.55
CA GLY A 180 11.35 0.88 -12.75
C GLY A 180 9.86 0.56 -12.81
N ASN A 181 9.38 0.14 -13.98
CA ASN A 181 7.97 -0.19 -14.23
C ASN A 181 7.70 -1.70 -14.18
N TYR A 182 8.61 -2.46 -13.59
CA TYR A 182 8.45 -3.90 -13.45
C TYR A 182 7.66 -4.25 -12.19
N TYR A 183 6.84 -5.30 -12.31
CA TYR A 183 6.07 -5.92 -11.25
C TYR A 183 6.32 -7.42 -11.27
N ALA A 184 6.15 -8.08 -10.12
CA ALA A 184 6.22 -9.53 -9.97
C ALA A 184 4.89 -10.03 -9.40
N SER A 185 4.31 -11.04 -10.05
CA SER A 185 3.25 -11.85 -9.45
C SER A 185 3.87 -12.80 -8.42
N THR A 186 3.07 -13.29 -7.49
CA THR A 186 3.53 -14.24 -6.49
C THR A 186 3.40 -15.69 -6.94
N ASP A 187 2.85 -16.00 -8.11
CA ASP A 187 2.52 -17.38 -8.54
C ASP A 187 3.72 -18.34 -8.69
N ASP A 188 4.91 -17.84 -9.05
CA ASP A 188 6.11 -18.69 -9.21
C ASP A 188 6.80 -18.92 -7.86
N ARG A 189 6.35 -19.97 -7.16
CA ARG A 189 6.73 -20.24 -5.77
C ARG A 189 7.56 -21.50 -5.62
N PHE A 190 8.42 -21.48 -4.62
CA PHE A 190 9.09 -22.64 -4.09
C PHE A 190 8.93 -22.68 -2.57
N ARG A 191 8.85 -23.89 -2.02
CA ARG A 191 8.71 -24.11 -0.57
C ARG A 191 10.05 -24.51 0.02
N ILE A 192 10.43 -23.84 1.10
CA ILE A 192 11.56 -24.24 1.96
C ILE A 192 11.00 -24.44 3.36
N GLU A 193 11.26 -25.60 3.96
CA GLU A 193 10.87 -25.85 5.34
C GLU A 193 11.86 -25.17 6.28
N ARG A 194 11.33 -24.51 7.31
CA ARG A 194 12.16 -23.91 8.34
C ARG A 194 12.88 -25.04 9.09
N PRO A 195 14.21 -25.00 9.25
CA PRO A 195 14.91 -25.96 10.10
C PRO A 195 14.45 -25.78 11.55
N ASP A 196 14.43 -26.89 12.31
CA ASP A 196 14.08 -26.92 13.74
C ASP A 196 14.82 -25.86 14.57
#